data_AF-A0A842VTE0-F1
#
_entry.id   AF-A0A842VTE0-F1
#
_cell.length_a   1.000
_cell.length_b   1.000
_cell.length_c   1.000
_cell.angle_alpha   90.00
_cell.angle_beta   90.00
_cell.angle_gamma   90.00
#
_symmetry.space_group_name_H-M   'P 1'
#
loop_
_entity.id
_entity.type
_entity.pdbx_description
1 polymer ?
#
loop_
_entity_poly.entity_id
_entity_poly.type
_entity_poly.pdbx_seq_one_letter_code
_entity_poly.pdbx_strand_id
1 'polypeptide(L)'
;MTKIKVVCPKCSKKGFFELPENILKNVSRGVMSVNIPQNLFCEHSYLVYIDKNFQIRDYFFTDFKIELPKLSPVIDLKEEKLSSTNLEKFSSIKLFITAASLSYVIKGIISKKKIVFIIDTPHLKNNFHDFFSFLTQNSYETDILILTMEEHKGN
;
A
#
# COMPACT_ATOMS: atom_id res chain seq x y z
N MET A 1 16.63 20.79 19.22
CA MET A 1 16.59 21.01 17.76
C MET A 1 18.00 21.33 17.34
N THR A 2 18.58 20.54 16.42
CA THR A 2 19.98 20.71 16.01
C THR A 2 20.04 21.34 14.61
N LYS A 3 20.79 22.44 14.48
CA LYS A 3 21.06 23.10 13.20
C LYS A 3 22.22 22.43 12.48
N ILE A 4 21.97 21.93 11.28
CA ILE A 4 22.99 21.30 10.44
C ILE A 4 23.33 22.22 9.27
N LYS A 5 24.62 22.48 9.10
CA LYS A 5 25.16 23.24 7.97
C LYS A 5 25.35 22.31 6.78
N VAL A 6 24.75 22.65 5.66
CA VAL A 6 24.79 21.87 4.42
C VAL A 6 25.36 22.70 3.27
N VAL A 7 26.08 22.04 2.36
CA VAL A 7 26.62 22.67 1.15
C VAL A 7 26.05 21.97 -0.07
N CYS A 8 25.52 22.72 -1.03
CA CYS A 8 25.08 22.12 -2.28
C CYS A 8 26.27 21.57 -3.07
N PRO A 9 26.30 20.27 -3.44
CA PRO A 9 27.44 19.72 -4.17
C PRO A 9 27.53 20.23 -5.61
N LYS A 10 26.44 20.80 -6.17
CA LYS A 10 26.39 21.29 -7.55
C LYS A 10 26.71 22.78 -7.69
N CYS A 11 26.27 23.63 -6.76
CA CYS A 11 26.50 25.09 -6.84
C CYS A 11 27.28 25.65 -5.65
N SER A 12 27.70 24.83 -4.70
CA SER A 12 28.45 25.23 -3.49
C SER A 12 27.73 26.23 -2.57
N LYS A 13 26.43 26.48 -2.79
CA LYS A 13 25.64 27.35 -1.91
C LYS A 13 25.48 26.70 -0.54
N LYS A 14 25.71 27.49 0.50
CA LYS A 14 25.63 27.07 1.90
C LYS A 14 24.21 27.32 2.43
N GLY A 15 23.67 26.36 3.16
CA GLY A 15 22.36 26.45 3.80
C GLY A 15 22.40 25.82 5.19
N PHE A 16 21.27 25.95 5.88
CA PHE A 16 21.04 25.30 7.17
C PHE A 16 19.65 24.70 7.17
N PHE A 17 19.50 23.56 7.84
CA PHE A 17 18.20 22.98 8.16
C PHE A 17 18.21 22.44 9.59
N GLU A 18 17.03 22.30 10.17
CA GLU A 18 16.86 21.87 11.56
C GLU A 18 16.35 20.43 11.59
N LEU A 19 16.97 19.63 12.45
CA LEU A 19 16.52 18.28 12.76
C LEU A 19 16.19 18.13 14.25
N PRO A 20 15.02 17.55 14.58
CA PRO A 20 14.73 17.08 15.93
C PRO A 20 15.73 16.00 16.38
N GLU A 21 16.22 16.10 17.61
CA GLU A 21 17.25 15.19 18.14
C GLU A 21 16.76 13.74 18.32
N ASN A 22 15.44 13.57 18.46
CA ASN A 22 14.82 12.27 18.63
C ASN A 22 14.84 11.40 17.37
N ILE A 23 15.01 11.96 16.16
CA ILE A 23 14.98 11.19 14.91
C ILE A 23 16.22 10.28 14.80
N LEU A 24 17.37 10.68 15.36
CA LEU A 24 18.60 9.90 15.29
C LEU A 24 18.64 8.69 16.26
N LYS A 25 17.78 8.65 17.29
CA LYS A 25 17.75 7.56 18.28
C LYS A 25 17.40 6.20 17.66
N ASN A 26 16.66 6.20 16.55
CA ASN A 26 16.17 4.97 15.90
C ASN A 26 16.98 4.56 14.66
N VAL A 27 18.14 5.18 14.41
CA VAL A 27 18.96 4.87 13.23
C VAL A 27 19.79 3.62 13.47
N SER A 28 19.32 2.48 12.94
CA SER A 28 19.96 1.16 13.10
C SER A 28 21.35 1.06 12.44
N ARG A 29 21.55 1.73 11.30
CA ARG A 29 22.77 1.64 10.48
C ARG A 29 23.79 2.75 10.69
N GLY A 30 23.64 3.57 11.74
CA GLY A 30 24.58 4.64 12.08
C GLY A 30 24.50 5.91 11.23
N VAL A 31 23.85 5.86 10.07
CA VAL A 31 23.68 6.99 9.14
C VAL A 31 22.23 7.09 8.68
N MET A 32 21.72 8.32 8.55
CA MET A 32 20.39 8.67 8.06
C MET A 32 20.51 9.45 6.75
N SER A 33 19.62 9.19 5.80
CA SER A 33 19.48 10.01 4.58
C SER A 33 18.38 11.06 4.77
N VAL A 34 18.69 12.32 4.50
CA VAL A 34 17.73 13.43 4.50
C VAL A 34 17.60 14.00 3.10
N ASN A 35 16.36 14.16 2.63
CA ASN A 35 16.09 14.82 1.36
C ASN A 35 16.11 16.34 1.54
N ILE A 36 17.00 17.00 0.80
CA ILE A 36 17.00 18.45 0.65
C ILE A 36 16.12 18.79 -0.56
N PRO A 37 14.93 19.38 -0.35
CA PRO A 37 14.06 19.75 -1.44
C PRO A 37 14.62 20.95 -2.21
N GLN A 38 14.20 21.08 -3.46
CA GLN A 38 14.42 22.29 -4.25
C GLN A 38 13.88 23.50 -3.48
N ASN A 39 14.53 24.65 -3.63
CA ASN A 39 14.16 25.92 -3.03
C ASN A 39 14.26 26.00 -1.50
N LEU A 40 14.81 24.98 -0.81
CA LEU A 40 15.15 25.16 0.60
C LEU A 40 16.23 26.24 0.80
N PHE A 41 17.22 26.23 -0.08
CA PHE A 41 18.24 27.29 -0.17
C PHE A 41 18.87 27.43 -1.57
N CYS A 42 18.72 26.44 -2.45
CA CYS A 42 19.10 26.50 -3.86
C CYS A 42 18.11 25.69 -4.71
N GLU A 43 18.20 25.81 -6.03
CA GLU A 43 17.28 25.14 -6.99
C GLU A 43 17.53 23.63 -7.13
N HIS A 44 18.57 23.11 -6.48
CA HIS A 44 18.95 21.70 -6.56
C HIS A 44 18.32 20.88 -5.43
N SER A 45 17.85 19.67 -5.77
CA SER A 45 17.48 18.66 -4.79
C SER A 45 18.51 17.55 -4.77
N TYR A 46 18.84 17.08 -3.56
CA TYR A 46 19.83 16.04 -3.33
C TYR A 46 19.60 15.41 -1.95
N LEU A 47 20.16 14.23 -1.74
CA LEU A 47 20.19 13.57 -0.44
C LEU A 47 21.47 13.94 0.31
N VAL A 48 21.33 14.07 1.63
CA VAL A 48 22.44 14.27 2.56
C VAL A 48 22.46 13.11 3.53
N TYR A 49 23.62 12.49 3.70
CA TYR A 49 23.84 11.43 4.67
C TYR A 49 24.41 12.01 5.94
N ILE A 50 23.73 11.78 7.07
CA ILE A 50 24.03 12.38 8.37
C ILE A 50 24.22 11.26 9.37
N ASP A 51 25.30 11.31 10.14
CA ASP A 51 25.54 10.32 11.20
C ASP A 51 24.82 10.66 12.51
N LYS A 52 25.01 9.80 13.52
CA LYS A 52 24.47 9.98 14.88
C LYS A 52 25.00 11.23 15.60
N ASN A 53 26.11 11.82 15.15
CA ASN A 53 26.72 13.02 15.71
C ASN A 53 26.31 14.29 14.95
N PHE A 54 25.27 14.21 14.11
CA PHE A 54 24.80 15.31 13.26
C PHE A 54 25.86 15.82 12.26
N GLN A 55 26.84 14.98 11.92
CA GLN A 55 27.84 15.29 10.91
C GLN A 55 27.42 14.76 9.55
N ILE A 56 27.58 15.59 8.52
CA ILE A 56 27.36 15.18 7.14
C ILE A 56 28.52 14.27 6.73
N ARG A 57 28.17 13.06 6.28
CA ARG A 57 29.10 12.03 5.80
C ARG A 57 29.22 12.03 4.29
N ASP A 58 28.13 12.27 3.58
CA ASP A 58 28.12 12.26 2.13
C ASP A 58 26.93 13.01 1.54
N TYR A 59 27.01 13.29 0.24
CA TYR A 59 25.97 13.93 -0.57
C TYR A 59 25.68 13.08 -1.79
N PHE A 60 24.40 12.93 -2.13
CA PHE A 60 24.01 12.15 -3.30
C PHE A 60 22.97 12.87 -4.15
N PHE A 61 23.29 13.05 -5.43
CA PHE A 61 22.36 13.55 -6.43
C PHE A 61 21.58 12.38 -7.03
N THR A 62 20.26 12.44 -6.93
CA THR A 62 19.38 11.46 -7.57
C THR A 62 19.14 11.86 -9.02
N ASP A 63 19.38 10.95 -9.97
CA ASP A 63 19.17 11.19 -11.41
C ASP A 63 17.70 11.46 -11.75
N PHE A 64 16.78 10.83 -11.02
CA PHE A 64 15.35 11.05 -11.13
C PHE A 64 14.69 10.93 -9.75
N LYS A 65 13.59 11.67 -9.57
CA LYS A 65 12.74 11.59 -8.38
C LYS A 65 11.39 11.05 -8.82
N ILE A 66 10.97 9.93 -8.25
CA ILE A 66 9.61 9.44 -8.42
C ILE A 66 8.72 10.27 -7.50
N GLU A 67 7.93 11.16 -8.08
CA GLU A 67 6.87 11.83 -7.35
C GLU A 67 5.76 10.82 -7.10
N LEU A 68 5.63 10.38 -5.85
CA LEU A 68 4.43 9.68 -5.46
C LEU A 68 3.25 10.63 -5.71
N PRO A 69 2.17 10.18 -6.38
CA PRO A 69 0.99 11.01 -6.52
C PRO A 69 0.59 11.50 -5.15
N LYS A 70 0.20 12.78 -5.05
CA LYS A 70 -0.37 13.33 -3.81
C LYS A 70 -1.55 12.43 -3.46
N LEU A 71 -1.33 11.52 -2.52
CA LEU A 71 -2.41 10.81 -1.89
C LEU A 71 -3.19 11.92 -1.20
N SER A 72 -4.32 12.31 -1.80
CA SER A 72 -5.36 12.97 -1.03
C SER A 72 -5.53 12.13 0.24
N PRO A 73 -5.67 12.74 1.44
CA PRO A 73 -6.10 11.98 2.59
C PRO A 73 -7.27 11.15 2.10
N VAL A 74 -7.09 9.82 2.15
CA VAL A 74 -8.12 8.88 1.74
C VAL A 74 -9.35 9.38 2.45
N ILE A 75 -10.33 9.91 1.70
CA ILE A 75 -11.68 10.16 2.22
C ILE A 75 -11.97 8.87 2.94
N ASP A 76 -12.06 8.91 4.28
CA ASP A 76 -12.16 7.73 5.15
C ASP A 76 -12.81 6.62 4.34
N LEU A 77 -11.98 5.77 3.71
CA LEU A 77 -12.47 4.50 3.23
C LEU A 77 -12.73 3.92 4.58
N LYS A 78 -13.99 4.02 5.04
CA LYS A 78 -14.43 3.42 6.29
C LYS A 78 -13.78 2.07 6.21
N GLU A 79 -12.73 1.86 7.01
CA GLU A 79 -12.24 0.53 7.19
C GLU A 79 -13.51 -0.18 7.60
N GLU A 80 -14.03 -1.05 6.74
CA GLU A 80 -15.12 -1.91 7.13
C GLU A 80 -14.50 -2.76 8.22
N LYS A 81 -14.58 -2.24 9.45
CA LYS A 81 -14.21 -2.96 10.64
C LYS A 81 -15.01 -4.22 10.55
N LEU A 82 -14.31 -5.33 10.38
CA LEU A 82 -14.90 -6.63 10.17
C LEU A 82 -15.82 -6.89 11.37
N SER A 83 -17.14 -6.76 11.14
CA SER A 83 -18.11 -6.97 12.20
C SER A 83 -18.05 -8.43 12.63
N SER A 84 -18.42 -8.73 13.88
CA SER A 84 -18.51 -10.11 14.37
C SER A 84 -19.39 -10.98 13.45
N THR A 85 -20.46 -10.41 12.89
CA THR A 85 -21.34 -11.07 11.93
C THR A 85 -20.65 -11.38 10.60
N ASN A 86 -19.75 -10.52 10.11
CA ASN A 86 -18.99 -10.76 8.89
C ASN A 86 -17.91 -11.84 9.09
N LEU A 87 -17.29 -11.88 10.27
CA LEU A 87 -16.32 -12.94 10.64
C LEU A 87 -16.95 -14.34 10.55
N GLU A 88 -18.14 -14.52 11.09
CA GLU A 88 -18.85 -15.82 11.07
C GLU A 88 -19.26 -16.22 9.65
N LYS A 89 -19.79 -15.26 8.86
CA LYS A 89 -20.14 -15.48 7.44
C LYS A 89 -18.92 -15.90 6.62
N PHE A 90 -17.79 -15.22 6.75
CA PHE A 90 -16.58 -15.51 5.97
C PHE A 90 -15.86 -16.77 6.43
N SER A 91 -15.90 -17.06 7.73
CA SER A 91 -15.36 -18.32 8.27
C SER A 91 -16.07 -19.53 7.67
N SER A 92 -17.38 -19.42 7.44
CA SER A 92 -18.16 -20.47 6.78
C SER A 92 -17.69 -20.70 5.34
N ILE A 93 -17.45 -19.64 4.57
CA ILE A 93 -16.96 -19.73 3.17
C ILE A 93 -15.57 -20.36 3.08
N LYS A 94 -14.69 -20.08 4.05
CA LYS A 94 -13.33 -20.64 4.10
C LYS A 94 -13.32 -22.17 4.14
N LEU A 95 -14.39 -22.80 4.64
CA LEU A 95 -14.54 -24.25 4.65
C LEU A 95 -14.87 -24.83 3.27
N PHE A 96 -15.41 -24.02 2.34
CA PHE A 96 -15.87 -24.47 1.02
C PHE A 96 -14.95 -24.00 -0.13
N ILE A 97 -14.03 -23.07 0.11
CA ILE A 97 -13.07 -22.60 -0.90
C ILE A 97 -11.68 -23.19 -0.64
N THR A 98 -11.16 -23.95 -1.61
CA THR A 98 -9.77 -24.38 -1.59
C THR A 98 -8.82 -23.24 -1.99
N ALA A 99 -7.56 -23.31 -1.55
CA ALA A 99 -6.53 -22.35 -1.96
C ALA A 99 -6.35 -22.27 -3.48
N ALA A 100 -6.49 -23.41 -4.18
CA ALA A 100 -6.43 -23.47 -5.64
C ALA A 100 -7.58 -22.67 -6.26
N SER A 101 -8.82 -22.93 -5.86
CA SER A 101 -10.00 -22.20 -6.33
C SER A 101 -9.86 -20.70 -6.08
N LEU A 102 -9.42 -20.31 -4.88
CA LEU A 102 -9.20 -18.89 -4.55
C LEU A 102 -8.14 -18.25 -5.46
N SER A 103 -7.04 -18.95 -5.73
CA SER A 103 -5.99 -18.43 -6.61
C SER A 103 -6.48 -18.21 -8.04
N TYR A 104 -7.33 -19.09 -8.57
CA TYR A 104 -7.95 -18.91 -9.88
C TYR A 104 -8.92 -17.73 -9.89
N VAL A 105 -9.70 -17.54 -8.82
CA VAL A 105 -10.57 -16.37 -8.66
C VAL A 105 -9.74 -15.08 -8.67
N ILE A 106 -8.70 -15.01 -7.83
CA ILE A 106 -7.81 -13.83 -7.77
C ILE A 106 -7.17 -13.56 -9.15
N LYS A 107 -6.67 -14.61 -9.82
CA LYS A 107 -6.12 -14.48 -11.18
C LYS A 107 -7.16 -13.95 -12.17
N GLY A 108 -8.40 -14.43 -12.09
CA GLY A 108 -9.50 -13.98 -12.94
C GLY A 108 -9.83 -12.50 -12.72
N ILE A 109 -9.89 -12.06 -11.46
CA ILE A 109 -10.13 -10.65 -11.08
C ILE A 109 -9.04 -9.75 -11.67
N ILE A 110 -7.77 -10.09 -11.44
CA ILE A 110 -6.62 -9.33 -11.96
C ILE A 110 -6.63 -9.29 -13.50
N SER A 111 -7.04 -10.39 -14.14
CA SER A 111 -7.08 -10.52 -15.59
C SER A 111 -8.38 -9.97 -16.23
N LYS A 112 -9.28 -9.39 -15.44
CA LYS A 112 -10.62 -8.92 -15.86
C LYS A 112 -11.41 -9.98 -16.63
N LYS A 113 -11.29 -11.24 -16.21
CA LYS A 113 -12.04 -12.36 -16.77
C LYS A 113 -13.29 -12.60 -15.96
N LYS A 114 -14.38 -12.94 -16.65
CA LYS A 114 -15.59 -13.42 -16.01
C LYS A 114 -15.32 -14.74 -15.29
N ILE A 115 -15.75 -14.82 -14.04
CA ILE A 115 -15.56 -15.98 -13.18
C ILE A 115 -16.93 -16.59 -12.89
N VAL A 116 -17.05 -17.90 -13.08
CA VAL A 116 -18.24 -18.64 -12.68
C VAL A 116 -17.87 -19.53 -11.50
N PHE A 117 -18.60 -19.40 -10.40
CA PHE A 117 -18.44 -20.23 -9.21
C PHE A 117 -19.68 -21.08 -9.05
N ILE A 118 -19.52 -22.41 -9.08
CA ILE A 118 -20.63 -23.35 -8.94
C ILE A 118 -20.58 -23.91 -7.53
N ILE A 119 -21.68 -23.78 -6.79
CA ILE A 119 -21.81 -24.23 -5.41
C ILE A 119 -22.94 -25.26 -5.28
N ASP A 120 -22.75 -26.22 -4.40
CA ASP A 120 -23.75 -27.23 -4.02
C ASP A 120 -24.62 -26.79 -2.83
N THR A 121 -24.26 -25.69 -2.16
CA THR A 121 -24.97 -25.13 -1.02
C THR A 121 -25.66 -23.79 -1.36
N PRO A 122 -26.96 -23.78 -1.71
CA PRO A 122 -27.66 -22.57 -2.16
C PRO A 122 -27.62 -21.41 -1.15
N HIS A 123 -27.69 -21.72 0.14
CA HIS A 123 -27.73 -20.72 1.21
C HIS A 123 -26.47 -19.87 1.34
N LEU A 124 -25.33 -20.32 0.78
CA LEU A 124 -24.08 -19.57 0.81
C LEU A 124 -23.93 -18.59 -0.35
N LYS A 125 -24.81 -18.64 -1.36
CA LYS A 125 -24.72 -17.81 -2.58
C LYS A 125 -24.49 -16.32 -2.29
N ASN A 126 -25.26 -15.75 -1.36
CA ASN A 126 -25.12 -14.34 -0.97
C ASN A 126 -23.82 -14.07 -0.21
N ASN A 127 -23.41 -15.00 0.68
CA ASN A 127 -22.19 -14.85 1.46
C ASN A 127 -20.94 -14.82 0.56
N PHE A 128 -20.93 -15.59 -0.53
CA PHE A 128 -19.83 -15.56 -1.51
C PHE A 128 -19.70 -14.21 -2.21
N HIS A 129 -20.82 -13.58 -2.55
CA HIS A 129 -20.82 -12.24 -3.16
C HIS A 129 -20.23 -11.21 -2.17
N ASP A 130 -20.72 -11.22 -0.92
CA ASP A 130 -20.23 -10.34 0.15
C ASP A 130 -18.72 -10.55 0.40
N PHE A 131 -18.26 -11.80 0.38
CA PHE A 131 -16.87 -12.14 0.62
C PHE A 131 -15.92 -11.58 -0.44
N PHE A 132 -16.24 -11.72 -1.73
CA PHE A 132 -15.37 -11.19 -2.77
C PHE A 132 -15.47 -9.66 -2.89
N SER A 133 -16.64 -9.08 -2.60
CA SER A 133 -16.78 -7.64 -2.46
C SER A 133 -15.89 -7.11 -1.33
N PHE A 134 -15.90 -7.77 -0.17
CA PHE A 134 -15.02 -7.43 0.95
C PHE A 134 -13.54 -7.63 0.61
N LEU A 135 -13.17 -8.76 0.01
CA LEU A 135 -11.78 -9.09 -0.35
C LEU A 135 -11.17 -8.06 -1.29
N THR A 136 -11.97 -7.54 -2.22
CA THR A 136 -11.49 -6.56 -3.22
C THR A 136 -11.64 -5.12 -2.79
N GLN A 137 -12.43 -4.82 -1.76
CA GLN A 137 -12.69 -3.45 -1.26
C GLN A 137 -13.01 -2.46 -2.40
N ASN A 138 -13.73 -2.90 -3.43
CA ASN A 138 -14.02 -2.13 -4.65
C ASN A 138 -12.78 -1.60 -5.41
N SER A 139 -11.59 -2.14 -5.13
CA SER A 139 -10.34 -1.78 -5.83
C SER A 139 -10.23 -2.42 -7.22
N TYR A 140 -11.08 -3.41 -7.51
CA TYR A 140 -11.12 -4.13 -8.77
C TYR A 140 -12.56 -4.28 -9.26
N GLU A 141 -12.78 -4.18 -10.57
CA GLU A 141 -14.03 -4.58 -11.21
C GLU A 141 -14.12 -6.11 -11.19
N THR A 142 -15.10 -6.64 -10.46
CA THR A 142 -15.34 -8.08 -10.35
C THR A 142 -16.57 -8.49 -11.15
N ASP A 143 -16.42 -9.45 -12.07
CA ASP A 143 -17.52 -10.11 -12.78
C ASP A 143 -17.58 -11.57 -12.34
N ILE A 144 -18.19 -11.80 -11.19
CA ILE A 144 -18.33 -13.11 -10.56
C ILE A 144 -19.79 -13.53 -10.58
N LEU A 145 -20.08 -14.58 -11.33
CA LEU A 145 -21.39 -15.24 -11.35
C LEU A 145 -21.36 -16.45 -10.41
N ILE A 146 -22.22 -16.47 -9.41
CA ILE A 146 -22.35 -17.60 -8.49
C ILE A 146 -23.62 -18.38 -8.85
N LEU A 147 -23.46 -19.65 -9.21
CA LEU A 147 -24.55 -20.54 -9.59
C LEU A 147 -24.67 -21.70 -8.60
N THR A 148 -25.88 -22.13 -8.30
CA THR A 148 -26.10 -23.42 -7.66
C THR A 148 -25.94 -24.55 -8.69
N MET A 149 -25.68 -25.77 -8.23
CA MET A 149 -25.64 -26.96 -9.10
C MET A 149 -26.94 -27.18 -9.87
N GLU A 150 -28.08 -26.78 -9.31
CA GLU A 150 -29.40 -26.85 -9.98
C GLU A 150 -29.51 -25.81 -11.10
N GLU A 151 -29.10 -24.56 -10.84
CA GLU A 151 -29.08 -23.47 -11.83
C GLU A 151 -28.11 -23.75 -13.00
N HIS A 152 -27.00 -24.44 -12.72
CA HIS A 152 -26.05 -24.86 -13.75
C HIS A 152 -26.60 -26.00 -14.62
N LYS A 153 -27.37 -26.94 -14.06
CA LYS A 153 -27.95 -28.06 -14.84
C LYS A 153 -29.14 -27.65 -15.71
N GLY A 154 -29.79 -26.54 -15.38
CA GLY A 154 -30.92 -25.98 -16.14
C GLY A 154 -30.54 -24.99 -17.24
N ASN A 155 -29.26 -24.61 -17.34
CA ASN A 155 -28.69 -23.81 -18.43
C ASN A 155 -27.81 -24.68 -19.35
#